data_AF-A0A7W6RPY2-F1
#
_entry.id   AF-A0A7W6RPY2-F1
#
_cell.length_a   1.000
_cell.length_b   1.000
_cell.length_c   1.000
_cell.angle_alpha   90.00
_cell.angle_beta   90.00
_cell.angle_gamma   90.00
#
_symmetry.space_group_name_H-M   'P 1'
#
loop_
_entity.id
_entity.type
_entity.pdbx_description
1 polymer ?
#
loop_
_entity_poly.entity_id
_entity_poly.type
_entity_poly.pdbx_seq_one_letter_code
_entity_poly.pdbx_strand_id
1 'polypeptide(L)' 'MSGFKLVGIAGSFNRPSKTLALVRHIAERANIRYGFTTKTYDLHDVGPSLGGALWRRDLD' A
#
# COMPACT_ATOMS: atom_id res chain seq x y z
N MET A 1 16.92 -16.60 7.92
CA MET A 1 15.55 -16.99 7.51
C MET A 1 14.90 -15.82 6.81
N SER A 2 14.37 -16.00 5.60
CA SER A 2 13.55 -14.95 4.97
C SER A 2 12.17 -14.94 5.64
N GLY A 3 11.87 -13.91 6.43
CA GLY A 3 10.55 -13.72 7.02
C GLY A 3 9.45 -13.57 5.95
N PHE A 4 8.21 -13.87 6.33
CA PHE A 4 7.06 -13.65 5.46
C PHE A 4 6.86 -12.14 5.19
N LYS A 5 6.42 -11.80 3.98
CA LYS A 5 6.19 -10.42 3.54
C LYS A 5 4.69 -10.15 3.42
N LEU A 6 4.26 -8.96 3.83
CA LEU A 6 2.88 -8.50 3.67
C LEU A 6 2.86 -7.15 2.95
N VAL A 7 2.09 -7.05 1.88
CA VAL A 7 1.88 -5.79 1.14
C VAL A 7 0.45 -5.31 1.35
N GLY A 8 0.30 -4.11 1.89
CA GLY A 8 -0.98 -3.41 1.99
C GLY A 8 -1.19 -2.47 0.81
N ILE A 9 -2.39 -2.45 0.24
CA ILE A 9 -2.74 -1.56 -0.88
C ILE A 9 -4.00 -0.78 -0.51
N ALA A 10 -3.98 0.54 -0.68
CA ALA A 10 -5.12 1.42 -0.46
C ALA A 10 -5.45 2.28 -1.69
N GLY A 11 -6.66 2.18 -2.22
CA GLY A 11 -7.08 2.89 -3.45
C GLY A 11 -7.75 4.24 -3.23
N SER A 12 -7.39 5.00 -2.18
CA SER A 12 -8.09 6.24 -1.82
C SER A 12 -7.29 7.49 -2.23
N PHE A 13 -7.87 8.29 -3.13
CA PHE A 13 -7.34 9.61 -3.51
C PHE A 13 -7.66 10.74 -2.52
N ASN A 14 -8.55 10.53 -1.55
CA ASN A 14 -8.88 11.56 -0.58
C ASN A 14 -7.76 11.74 0.46
N ARG A 15 -7.59 12.98 0.94
CA ARG A 15 -6.73 13.32 2.07
C ARG A 15 -7.51 14.16 3.09
N PRO A 16 -7.61 13.73 4.36
CA PRO A 16 -7.10 12.46 4.93
C PRO A 16 -7.85 11.22 4.42
N SER A 17 -7.22 10.02 4.51
CA SER A 17 -7.82 8.74 4.08
C SER A 17 -7.99 7.75 5.23
N LYS A 18 -9.25 7.39 5.53
CA LYS A 18 -9.57 6.33 6.51
C LYS A 18 -9.16 4.94 6.01
N THR A 19 -9.27 4.68 4.70
CA THR A 19 -8.86 3.41 4.09
C THR A 19 -7.37 3.18 4.23
N LEU A 20 -6.55 4.20 3.94
CA LEU A 20 -5.10 4.12 4.13
C LEU A 20 -4.75 3.88 5.61
N ALA A 21 -5.40 4.61 6.52
CA ALA A 21 -5.19 4.44 7.96
C ALA A 21 -5.50 3.01 8.42
N LEU A 22 -6.61 2.43 7.96
CA LEU A 22 -6.99 1.05 8.27
C LEU A 22 -5.97 0.04 7.74
N VAL A 23 -5.55 0.16 6.47
CA VAL A 23 -4.55 -0.75 5.87
C VAL A 23 -3.24 -0.71 6.63
N ARG A 24 -2.74 0.49 6.96
CA ARG A 24 -1.54 0.67 7.78
C ARG A 24 -1.69 0.04 9.17
N HIS A 25 -2.84 0.24 9.80
CA HIS A 25 -3.11 -0.34 11.12
C HIS A 25 -3.06 -1.87 11.09
N ILE A 26 -3.69 -2.51 10.10
CA ILE A 26 -3.66 -3.98 9.97
C ILE A 26 -2.25 -4.49 9.69
N ALA A 27 -1.50 -3.83 8.80
CA ALA A 27 -0.11 -4.19 8.51
C ALA A 27 0.77 -4.12 9.76
N GLU A 28 0.62 -3.07 10.57
CA GLU A 28 1.36 -2.93 11.83
C GLU A 28 1.02 -4.05 12.83
N ARG A 29 -0.27 -4.38 12.98
CA ARG A 29 -0.70 -5.49 13.83
C ARG A 29 -0.11 -6.82 13.38
N ALA A 30 0.02 -7.03 12.07
CA ALA A 30 0.56 -8.26 11.51
C ALA A 30 2.09 -8.34 11.66
N ASN A 31 2.80 -7.21 11.55
CA ASN A 31 4.22 -7.10 11.91
C ASN A 31 4.43 -7.52 13.38
N ILE A 32 3.73 -6.88 14.31
CA ILE A 32 3.87 -7.14 15.76
C ILE A 32 3.52 -8.58 16.12
N ARG A 33 2.42 -9.13 15.57
CA ARG A 33 1.91 -10.44 15.98
C ARG A 33 2.60 -11.62 15.29
N TYR A 34 3.03 -11.45 14.04
CA TYR A 34 3.50 -12.56 13.20
C TYR A 34 4.92 -12.36 12.65
N GLY A 35 5.55 -11.21 12.91
CA GLY A 35 6.90 -10.91 12.43
C GLY A 35 6.98 -10.63 10.93
N PHE A 36 5.89 -10.17 10.31
CA PHE A 36 5.89 -9.84 8.89
C PHE A 36 6.73 -8.59 8.61
N THR A 37 7.56 -8.64 7.57
CA THR A 37 8.05 -7.42 6.94
C THR A 37 6.93 -6.81 6.13
N THR A 38 6.51 -5.59 6.46
CA THR A 38 5.35 -4.95 5.83
C THR A 38 5.73 -3.74 4.99
N LYS A 39 4.96 -3.50 3.92
CA LYS A 39 5.02 -2.26 3.14
C LYS A 39 3.61 -1.90 2.68
N THR A 40 3.25 -0.62 2.73
CA THR A 40 1.95 -0.13 2.26
C THR A 40 2.17 0.77 1.06
N TYR A 41 1.33 0.61 0.04
CA TYR A 41 1.23 1.50 -1.12
C TYR A 41 -0.19 2.05 -1.22
N ASP A 42 -0.33 3.26 -1.75
CA ASP A 42 -1.61 3.85 -2.09
C ASP A 42 -1.61 4.53 -3.45
N LEU A 43 -2.78 5.04 -3.84
CA LEU A 43 -2.99 5.61 -5.17
C LEU A 43 -2.17 6.88 -5.45
N HIS A 44 -1.66 7.58 -4.44
CA HIS A 44 -0.71 8.67 -4.64
C HIS A 44 0.72 8.17 -4.89
N ASP A 45 1.05 6.93 -4.51
CA ASP A 45 2.39 6.35 -4.76
C ASP A 45 2.59 5.94 -6.23
N VAL A 46 1.51 5.93 -7.03
CA VAL A 46 1.52 5.65 -8.47
C VAL A 46 1.27 6.89 -9.33
N GLY A 47 1.03 8.04 -8.70
CA GLY A 47 0.91 9.33 -9.38
C GLY A 47 -0.31 9.49 -10.31
N PRO A 48 -0.41 10.65 -10.99
CA PRO A 48 -1.51 10.98 -11.90
C PRO A 48 -1.57 10.09 -13.15
N SER A 49 -0.46 9.45 -13.51
CA SER A 49 -0.33 8.58 -14.68
C SER A 49 -1.30 7.38 -14.66
N LEU A 50 -1.69 6.92 -13.46
CA LEU A 50 -2.57 5.76 -13.27
C LEU A 50 -3.87 5.82 -14.10
N GLY A 51 -4.49 7.00 -14.22
CA GLY A 51 -5.78 7.14 -14.89
C GLY A 51 -5.77 6.79 -16.38
N GLY A 52 -4.59 6.85 -17.02
CA GLY A 52 -4.39 6.53 -18.43
C GLY A 52 -3.42 5.38 -18.71
N ALA A 53 -2.85 4.77 -17.66
CA ALA A 53 -1.86 3.71 -17.81
C ALA A 53 -2.49 2.40 -18.28
N LEU A 54 -1.92 1.80 -19.34
CA LEU A 54 -2.25 0.44 -19.77
C LEU A 54 -1.20 -0.56 -19.28
N TRP A 55 0.01 -0.08 -18.99
CA TRP A 55 1.14 -0.86 -18.53
C TRP A 55 1.84 -0.19 -17.36
N ARG A 56 2.53 -0.98 -16.52
CA ARG A 56 3.31 -0.46 -15.39
C ARG A 56 4.39 0.54 -15.79
N ARG A 57 4.95 0.41 -17.00
CA ARG A 57 5.97 1.34 -17.54
C ARG A 57 5.41 2.72 -17.87
N ASP A 58 4.08 2.86 -17.87
CA ASP A 58 3.41 4.13 -18.13
C ASP A 58 3.23 4.94 -16.82
N LEU A 59 3.63 4.39 -15.66
CA LEU A 59 3.58 5.06 -14.35
C LEU A 59 4.81 5.94 -14.10
N ASP A 60 4.60 7.10 -13.47
CA ASP A 60 5.63 8.09 -13.08
C ASP A 60 6.37 7.76 -11.78
#